data_AF-A0AAW6H9D5-F1
#
_entry.id   AF-A0AAW6H9D5-F1
#
_cell.length_a   1.000
_cell.length_b   1.000
_cell.length_c   1.000
_cell.angle_alpha   90.00
_cell.angle_beta   90.00
_cell.angle_gamma   90.00
#
_symmetry.space_group_name_H-M   'P 1'
#
loop_
_entity.id
_entity.type
_entity.pdbx_description
1 polymer ?
#
loop_
_entity_poly.entity_id
_entity_poly.type
_entity_poly.pdbx_seq_one_letter_code
_entity_poly.pdbx_strand_id
1 'polypeptide(L)' 'MKNRVSFFCLHTCLLLFSCWTMYPALGHAADGDVISRLKFKQISTLDGLPTDEVQKIYQDKEGFLWFA' A
#
# COMPACT_ATOMS: atom_id res chain seq x y z
N MET A 1 28.64 34.66 33.05
CA MET A 1 28.27 34.67 31.60
C MET A 1 28.21 33.28 30.96
N LYS A 2 28.61 32.21 31.64
CA LYS A 2 28.74 30.84 31.07
C LYS A 2 27.43 30.07 30.89
N ASN A 3 26.36 30.50 31.58
CA ASN A 3 25.08 29.76 31.59
C ASN A 3 24.13 30.17 30.46
N ARG A 4 24.21 31.39 29.92
CA ARG A 4 23.29 31.89 28.87
C ARG A 4 23.47 31.11 27.55
N VAL A 5 24.70 30.81 27.16
CA VAL A 5 25.02 30.03 25.95
C VAL A 5 24.63 28.55 26.09
N SER A 6 24.74 28.00 27.30
CA SER A 6 24.30 26.64 27.61
C SER A 6 22.78 26.48 27.50
N PHE A 7 22.01 27.49 27.91
CA PHE A 7 20.55 27.49 27.74
C PHE A 7 20.14 27.57 26.27
N PHE A 8 20.81 28.39 25.46
CA PHE A 8 20.55 28.43 24.01
C PHE A 8 20.89 27.11 23.33
N CYS A 9 22.01 26.48 23.68
CA CYS A 9 22.41 25.19 23.12
C CYS A 9 21.42 24.08 23.49
N LEU A 10 21.02 24.00 24.76
CA LEU A 10 20.03 23.04 25.23
C LEU A 10 18.67 23.25 24.56
N HIS A 11 18.24 24.49 24.40
CA HIS A 11 16.98 24.82 23.75
C HIS A 11 16.99 24.42 22.26
N THR A 12 18.07 24.73 21.53
CA THR A 12 18.22 24.31 20.14
C THR A 12 18.29 22.78 20.00
N CYS A 13 18.97 22.09 20.93
CA CYS A 13 18.97 20.61 20.95
C CYS A 13 17.58 20.01 21.21
N LEU A 14 16.78 20.61 22.08
CA LEU A 14 15.41 20.16 22.35
C LEU A 14 14.48 20.37 21.15
N LEU A 15 14.64 21.48 20.40
CA LEU A 15 13.89 21.75 19.17
C LEU A 15 14.28 20.79 18.02
N LEU A 16 15.54 20.40 17.93
CA LEU A 16 15.98 19.39 16.96
C LEU A 16 15.47 18.00 17.32
N PHE A 17 15.42 17.65 18.61
CA PHE A 17 14.88 16.38 19.08
C PHE A 17 13.37 16.29 18.81
N SER A 18 12.62 17.35 19.09
CA SER A 18 11.18 17.39 18.78
C SER A 18 10.91 17.32 17.28
N CYS A 19 11.70 18.03 16.46
CA CYS A 19 11.62 17.97 15.00
C CYS A 19 11.93 16.56 14.46
N TRP A 20 12.91 15.86 15.04
CA TRP A 20 13.24 14.48 14.68
C TRP A 20 12.13 13.49 15.06
N THR A 21 11.45 13.71 16.19
CA THR A 21 10.30 12.88 16.59
C THR A 21 9.03 13.16 15.79
N MET A 22 8.90 14.34 15.17
CA MET A 22 7.83 14.68 14.24
C MET A 22 8.13 14.27 12.79
N TYR A 23 9.38 13.92 12.48
CA TYR A 23 9.80 13.57 11.13
C TYR A 23 9.21 12.26 10.57
N PRO A 24 8.78 11.24 11.33
CA PRO A 24 8.12 10.08 10.75
C PRO A 24 6.60 10.24 10.71
N ALA A 25 6.09 11.44 10.42
CA ALA A 25 4.68 11.60 9.99
C ALA A 25 4.53 11.50 8.46
N LEU A 26 5.63 11.51 7.71
CA LEU A 26 5.64 11.42 6.24
C LEU A 26 6.36 10.14 5.77
N GLY A 27 5.95 8.97 6.28
CA GLY A 27 6.68 7.74 6.02
C GLY A 27 5.95 6.43 6.31
N HIS A 28 4.62 6.40 6.22
CA HIS A 28 3.90 5.12 6.20
C HIS A 28 2.79 5.14 5.14
N ALA A 29 3.18 5.28 3.88
CA ALA A 29 2.42 4.70 2.79
C ALA A 29 3.24 3.55 2.21
N ALA A 30 3.51 2.53 3.02
CA ALA A 30 3.94 1.24 2.51
C ALA A 30 2.71 0.54 1.92
N ASP A 31 2.24 1.04 0.78
CA ASP A 31 1.37 0.25 -0.11
C ASP A 31 2.24 -0.72 -0.92
N GLY A 32 3.10 -1.44 -0.21
CA GLY A 32 4.01 -2.42 -0.77
C GLY A 32 3.22 -3.70 -1.00
N ASP A 33 2.92 -3.96 -2.26
CA ASP A 33 2.22 -5.14 -2.76
C ASP A 33 0.69 -5.07 -2.75
N VAL A 34 0.15 -4.36 -3.74
CA VAL A 34 -1.26 -4.43 -4.13
C VAL A 34 -1.66 -5.86 -4.48
N ILE A 35 -0.77 -6.65 -5.09
CA ILE A 35 -1.09 -8.02 -5.56
C ILE A 35 -1.39 -8.96 -4.37
N SER A 36 -0.63 -8.87 -3.27
CA SER A 36 -0.88 -9.68 -2.06
C SER A 36 -2.27 -9.51 -1.44
N ARG A 37 -2.91 -8.35 -1.66
CA ARG A 37 -4.23 -8.02 -1.10
C ARG A 37 -5.37 -8.39 -2.04
N LEU A 38 -5.09 -8.66 -3.31
CA LEU A 38 -6.09 -9.14 -4.26
C LEU A 38 -6.45 -10.59 -3.93
N LYS A 39 -7.75 -10.86 -3.80
CA LYS A 39 -8.28 -12.22 -3.63
C LYS A 39 -8.81 -12.70 -4.97
N PHE A 40 -8.24 -13.79 -5.48
CA PHE A 40 -8.69 -14.42 -6.71
C PHE A 40 -9.49 -15.68 -6.39
N LYS A 41 -10.64 -15.84 -7.04
CA LYS A 41 -11.36 -17.10 -7.06
C LYS A 41 -10.92 -17.87 -8.31
N GLN A 42 -10.44 -19.09 -8.11
CA GLN A 42 -10.15 -19.98 -9.22
C GLN A 42 -11.43 -20.66 -9.69
N ILE A 43 -11.61 -20.72 -11.01
CA ILE A 43 -12.63 -21.52 -11.69
C ILE A 43 -11.86 -22.41 -12.64
N SER A 44 -12.21 -23.69 -12.68
CA SER A 44 -11.53 -24.72 -13.46
C SER A 44 -12.51 -25.56 -14.27
N THR A 45 -11.97 -26.51 -15.04
CA THR A 45 -12.79 -27.54 -15.70
C THR A 45 -13.69 -28.33 -14.74
N LEU A 46 -13.30 -28.47 -13.47
CA LEU A 46 -14.13 -29.10 -12.43
C LEU A 46 -15.35 -28.26 -12.03
N ASP A 47 -15.28 -26.94 -12.25
CA ASP A 47 -16.36 -25.99 -11.95
C ASP A 47 -17.28 -25.75 -13.16
N GLY A 48 -17.02 -26.42 -14.30
CA GLY A 48 -17.82 -26.32 -15.51
C GLY A 48 -17.22 -25.47 -16.63
N LEU A 49 -15.97 -24.99 -16.50
CA LEU A 49 -15.26 -24.43 -17.65
C LEU A 49 -14.99 -25.54 -18.69
N PRO A 50 -15.15 -25.29 -20.00
CA PRO A 50 -14.88 -26.31 -21.02
C PRO A 50 -13.41 -26.72 -21.14
N THR A 51 -12.49 -25.80 -20.81
CA THR A 51 -11.04 -25.97 -20.93
C THR A 51 -10.34 -25.08 -19.89
N ASP A 52 -9.10 -25.42 -19.53
CA ASP A 52 -8.28 -24.64 -18.61
C ASP A 52 -7.60 -23.42 -19.30
N GLU A 53 -7.69 -23.33 -20.63
CA GLU A 53 -7.17 -22.20 -21.41
C GLU A 53 -8.32 -21.29 -21.88
N VAL A 54 -8.28 -20.02 -21.48
CA VAL A 54 -9.21 -18.98 -21.96
C VAL A 54 -8.42 -17.91 -22.71
N GLN A 55 -8.78 -17.67 -23.96
CA GLN A 55 -8.09 -16.73 -24.84
C GLN A 55 -8.77 -15.36 -24.85
N LYS A 56 -10.09 -15.33 -24.66
CA LYS A 56 -10.88 -14.10 -24.68
C LYS A 56 -11.97 -14.13 -23.61
N ILE A 57 -12.22 -12.95 -23.04
CA ILE A 57 -13.30 -12.70 -22.08
C ILE A 57 -14.11 -11.52 -22.58
N TYR A 58 -15.43 -11.64 -22.61
CA TYR A 58 -16.35 -10.59 -23.00
C TYR A 58 -17.52 -10.51 -22.02
N GLN A 59 -17.95 -9.30 -21.65
CA GLN A 59 -19.17 -9.09 -20.89
C GLN A 59 -20.24 -8.50 -21.79
N ASP A 60 -21.42 -9.12 -21.83
CA ASP A 60 -22.55 -8.57 -22.59
C ASP A 60 -23.28 -7.46 -21.83
N LYS A 61 -24.34 -6.92 -22.45
CA LYS A 61 -25.13 -5.81 -21.89
C LYS A 61 -26.01 -6.22 -20.72
N GLU A 62 -26.30 -7.51 -20.57
CA GLU A 62 -27.12 -8.06 -19.48
C GLU A 62 -26.23 -8.44 -18.27
N GLY A 63 -24.91 -8.43 -18.45
CA GLY A 63 -23.91 -8.63 -17.41
C GLY A 63 -23.32 -10.04 -17.39
N PHE A 64 -23.70 -10.92 -18.32
CA PHE A 64 -23.11 -12.26 -18.41
C PHE A 64 -21.69 -12.20 -18.97
N LEU A 65 -20.86 -13.13 -18.49
CA LEU A 65 -19.48 -13.30 -18.92
C LEU A 65 -19.39 -14.44 -19.93
N TRP A 66 -18.76 -14.16 -21.06
CA TRP A 66 -18.49 -15.06 -22.16
C TRP A 66 -16.99 -15.33 -22.23
N PHE A 67 -16.63 -16.61 -22.35
CA PHE A 67 -15.26 -17.10 -22.41
C PHE A 67 -15.06 -17.84 -23.74
N ALA A 68 -13.96 -17.56 -24.44
CA ALA A 68 -13.60 -18.21 -25.70
C ALA A 68 -12.12 -18.57 -25.75
#